data_AF-A0A6G0T1R5-F1
#
_entry.id   AF-A0A6G0T1R5-F1
#
_cell.length_a   1.000
_cell.length_b   1.000
_cell.length_c   1.000
_cell.angle_alpha   90.00
_cell.angle_beta   90.00
_cell.angle_gamma   90.00
#
_symmetry.space_group_name_H-M   'P 1'
#
loop_
_entity.id
_entity.type
_entity.pdbx_description
1 polymer ?
#
loop_
_entity_poly.entity_id
_entity_poly.type
_entity_poly.pdbx_seq_one_letter_code
_entity_poly.pdbx_strand_id
1 'polypeptide(L)'
;MRSDDIIVNLKSIIGGLLTSNEQNDITETTFQIQIVNIPRGWGRNKIINLSKDTYTKRRQVLLKLKMMIIYVVRELLKIQKDLALKLCNTLKEYNEKGFTLDDIKNVEKLLDIQINIICAESLNALIYKGEDKETKIYLYKNGDHFDIITSMVGFYGSSYYCEKCDKAYNNKNGHICVKDKNVCKLCMRPEHLGSTKNKIYCQNCSRYCYNQECLDDHFFLCMYIRCRKCDKKMLNTKKNRSCSYTEKYMFFDYEAQQETRTHIANKIIAHDFEGNKIMFDTNEEFCEHIIAKDYMNYTFIAHYVKGYDSQFILRYLVDNTLKPFTIYNGTKLMLLEIKNLKIKIIDSSNFIHGPLRSFPKTFGLKELKKGYFPNFFNTVENKNYIGILPDKEYYGYKTMKTENKQEFEKWYNDKINENYIFNLKEELEAYCTSDVNIERRGCLELRKQFLEIAKIKRKKNYSKQSITWLKHFNNINIYHALNDGKKIIAGSKVDGYDEKSKTVYQYHGCFWHGCTKCYKDGETINNINHETMDDLYQKTIDRSTSIKNAGYNLVEQWECDWLKSNIYKKMEKYDISEPINPRDAFIGGRTNATKLRVKNKKNAIY
;
A
#
# COMPACT_ATOMS: atom_id res chain seq x y z
N MET A 1 -12.26 28.84 -51.14
CA MET A 1 -12.63 27.43 -50.85
C MET A 1 -13.30 27.41 -49.48
N ARG A 2 -14.51 26.85 -49.35
CA ARG A 2 -15.26 26.84 -48.07
C ARG A 2 -14.65 25.79 -47.13
N SER A 3 -14.71 26.02 -45.81
CA SER A 3 -14.10 25.16 -44.78
C SER A 3 -14.56 23.71 -44.80
N ASP A 4 -15.74 23.46 -45.37
CA ASP A 4 -16.34 22.13 -45.45
C ASP A 4 -15.65 21.23 -46.49
N ASP A 5 -15.05 21.80 -47.55
CA ASP A 5 -14.31 21.07 -48.59
C ASP A 5 -12.99 20.47 -48.08
N ILE A 6 -12.41 21.03 -47.01
CA ILE A 6 -11.12 20.60 -46.45
C ILE A 6 -11.31 19.39 -45.53
N ILE A 7 -12.39 19.35 -44.74
CA ILE A 7 -12.67 18.23 -43.83
C ILE A 7 -13.18 17.01 -44.62
N VAL A 8 -13.98 17.23 -45.67
CA VAL A 8 -14.44 16.15 -46.56
C VAL A 8 -13.26 15.58 -47.36
N ASN A 9 -12.33 16.41 -47.86
CA ASN A 9 -11.11 15.93 -48.51
C ASN A 9 -10.20 15.15 -47.56
N LEU A 10 -10.02 15.57 -46.30
CA LEU A 10 -9.18 14.82 -45.36
C LEU A 10 -9.75 13.46 -44.99
N LYS A 11 -11.08 13.34 -44.86
CA LYS A 11 -11.73 12.05 -44.62
C LYS A 11 -11.60 11.12 -45.82
N SER A 12 -11.68 11.66 -47.04
CA SER A 12 -11.48 10.90 -48.28
C SER A 12 -10.03 10.41 -48.42
N ILE A 13 -9.05 11.26 -48.13
CA ILE A 13 -7.61 10.93 -48.20
C ILE A 13 -7.22 9.91 -47.13
N ILE A 14 -7.71 10.04 -45.89
CA ILE A 14 -7.47 9.06 -44.81
C ILE A 14 -8.21 7.74 -45.10
N GLY A 15 -9.40 7.78 -45.71
CA GLY A 15 -10.12 6.59 -46.17
C GLY A 15 -9.39 5.83 -47.29
N GLY A 16 -8.79 6.55 -48.24
CA GLY A 16 -7.97 5.97 -49.33
C GLY A 16 -6.64 5.39 -48.85
N LEU A 17 -6.01 6.01 -47.85
CA LEU A 17 -4.79 5.50 -47.19
C LEU A 17 -5.01 4.22 -46.37
N LEU A 18 -6.24 3.96 -45.92
CA LEU A 18 -6.60 2.74 -45.18
C LEU A 18 -7.01 1.58 -46.10
N THR A 19 -7.11 1.81 -47.41
CA THR A 19 -7.66 0.85 -48.38
C THR A 19 -6.78 0.60 -49.61
N SER A 20 -5.60 1.22 -49.70
CA SER A 20 -4.64 1.01 -50.80
C SER A 20 -3.21 0.80 -50.31
N ASN A 21 -2.41 0.05 -51.10
CA ASN A 21 -1.05 -0.39 -50.76
C ASN A 21 0.05 0.52 -51.37
N GLU A 22 -0.23 1.77 -51.72
CA GLU A 22 0.78 2.66 -52.30
C GLU A 22 1.60 3.41 -51.25
N GLN A 23 2.92 3.50 -51.49
CA GLN A 23 3.92 4.07 -50.58
C GLN A 23 4.42 5.40 -51.15
N ASN A 24 4.32 6.50 -50.38
CA ASN A 24 4.86 7.80 -50.74
C ASN A 24 5.80 8.32 -49.63
N ASP A 25 6.95 8.86 -50.04
CA ASP A 25 8.08 9.20 -49.17
C ASP A 25 8.15 10.70 -48.89
N ILE A 26 8.26 11.08 -47.61
CA ILE A 26 8.53 12.46 -47.16
C ILE A 26 9.40 12.38 -45.90
N THR A 27 10.68 12.09 -46.10
CA THR A 27 11.80 12.38 -45.20
C THR A 27 11.90 13.92 -45.04
N GLU A 28 11.94 14.57 -43.88
CA GLU A 28 12.70 14.30 -42.67
C GLU A 28 12.02 14.98 -41.45
N THR A 29 12.25 14.42 -40.26
CA THR A 29 11.94 14.93 -38.91
C THR A 29 10.71 14.33 -38.19
N THR A 30 10.93 14.02 -36.90
CA THR A 30 10.18 13.09 -36.05
C THR A 30 9.42 13.85 -34.96
N PHE A 31 8.20 13.40 -34.60
CA PHE A 31 7.48 13.94 -33.46
C PHE A 31 6.75 12.88 -32.62
N GLN A 32 6.60 13.18 -31.32
CA GLN A 32 5.78 12.45 -30.35
C GLN A 32 4.36 13.02 -30.27
N ILE A 33 3.37 12.12 -30.27
CA ILE A 33 1.97 12.36 -29.90
C ILE A 33 1.67 11.44 -28.71
N GLN A 34 1.06 11.95 -27.65
CA GLN A 34 0.72 11.17 -26.45
C GLN A 34 -0.80 10.95 -26.40
N ILE A 35 -1.26 9.80 -26.89
CA ILE A 35 -2.65 9.34 -26.73
C ILE A 35 -2.67 8.38 -25.54
N VAL A 36 -3.42 8.72 -24.49
CA VAL A 36 -3.64 7.84 -23.33
C VAL A 36 -4.82 6.92 -23.65
N ASN A 37 -4.55 5.77 -24.25
CA ASN A 37 -5.55 4.71 -24.37
C ASN A 37 -5.65 3.95 -23.04
N ILE A 38 -6.85 3.92 -22.47
CA ILE A 38 -7.18 3.04 -21.35
C ILE A 38 -7.33 1.62 -21.93
N PRO A 39 -6.49 0.63 -21.54
CA PRO A 39 -6.59 -0.71 -22.10
C PRO A 39 -7.94 -1.36 -21.75
N ARG A 40 -8.66 -1.90 -22.74
CA ARG A 40 -9.78 -2.81 -22.46
C ARG A 40 -9.24 -4.03 -21.72
N GLY A 41 -9.76 -4.28 -20.52
CA GLY A 41 -9.31 -5.35 -19.61
C GLY A 41 -8.62 -4.87 -18.33
N TRP A 42 -8.40 -3.56 -18.14
CA TRP A 42 -7.84 -3.02 -16.90
C TRP A 42 -8.96 -2.82 -15.85
N GLY A 43 -8.86 -3.52 -14.71
CA GLY A 43 -9.80 -3.34 -13.60
C GLY A 43 -9.82 -1.92 -13.01
N ARG A 44 -10.91 -1.62 -12.29
CA ARG A 44 -11.34 -0.32 -11.72
C ARG A 44 -10.33 0.34 -10.75
N ASN A 45 -9.27 0.98 -11.23
CA ASN A 45 -8.47 1.89 -10.41
C ASN A 45 -8.81 3.36 -10.72
N LYS A 46 -9.21 4.11 -9.68
CA LYS A 46 -9.48 5.55 -9.74
C LYS A 46 -8.22 6.33 -10.16
N ILE A 47 -8.37 7.29 -11.06
CA ILE A 47 -7.36 8.32 -11.33
C ILE A 47 -7.32 9.22 -10.10
N ILE A 48 -6.16 9.28 -9.43
CA ILE A 48 -6.02 10.05 -8.17
C ILE A 48 -5.47 11.44 -8.46
N ASN A 49 -4.63 11.57 -9.50
CA ASN A 49 -4.08 12.86 -9.92
C ASN A 49 -3.61 12.80 -11.38
N LEU A 50 -4.32 13.50 -12.28
CA LEU A 50 -4.03 13.50 -13.72
C LEU A 50 -2.59 13.94 -14.05
N SER A 51 -2.03 14.89 -13.30
CA SER A 51 -0.67 15.42 -13.52
C SER A 51 0.44 14.47 -13.06
N LYS A 52 0.16 13.55 -12.12
CA LYS A 52 1.12 12.53 -11.65
C LYS A 52 0.98 11.20 -12.39
N ASP A 53 -0.25 10.82 -12.77
CA ASP A 53 -0.53 9.58 -13.49
C ASP A 53 -0.07 9.62 -14.96
N THR A 54 0.11 10.82 -15.53
CA THR A 54 0.69 11.06 -16.87
C THR A 54 2.18 10.68 -16.96
N TYR A 55 2.95 10.81 -15.87
CA TYR A 55 4.38 10.47 -15.85
C TYR A 55 4.66 8.97 -15.65
N THR A 56 3.70 8.20 -15.13
CA THR A 56 3.93 6.82 -14.66
C THR A 56 3.43 5.72 -15.61
N LYS A 57 2.74 6.05 -16.73
CA LYS A 57 2.11 5.05 -17.61
C LYS A 57 2.39 5.29 -19.11
N ARG A 58 3.64 5.14 -19.55
CA ARG A 58 4.01 5.16 -20.98
C ARG A 58 3.99 3.75 -21.60
N ARG A 59 3.17 3.57 -22.65
CA ARG A 59 3.53 2.77 -23.83
C ARG A 59 3.52 3.71 -25.04
N GLN A 60 4.60 3.72 -25.82
CA GLN A 60 4.74 4.51 -27.04
C GLN A 60 4.28 3.67 -28.24
N VAL A 61 3.38 4.21 -29.07
CA VAL A 61 3.23 3.81 -30.47
C VAL A 61 3.19 5.11 -31.28
N LEU A 62 4.16 5.28 -32.18
CA LEU A 62 4.33 6.45 -33.03
C LEU A 62 3.41 6.36 -34.26
N LEU A 63 2.64 7.41 -34.55
CA LEU A 63 2.00 7.64 -35.85
C LEU A 63 2.23 9.12 -36.23
N LYS A 64 2.89 9.34 -37.38
CA LYS A 64 3.33 10.65 -37.91
C LYS A 64 2.19 11.36 -38.66
N LEU A 65 1.68 12.48 -38.14
CA LEU A 65 0.82 13.43 -38.88
C LEU A 65 1.03 14.83 -38.29
N LYS A 66 1.81 15.71 -38.93
CA LYS A 66 2.09 17.07 -38.39
C LYS A 66 2.41 18.10 -39.47
N MET A 67 1.40 18.87 -39.88
CA MET A 67 1.56 20.28 -40.26
C MET A 67 0.23 21.02 -40.14
N MET A 68 -0.87 20.38 -40.58
CA MET A 68 -2.21 20.95 -40.47
C MET A 68 -2.67 21.14 -39.01
N ILE A 69 -2.29 20.23 -38.10
CA ILE A 69 -2.71 20.28 -36.69
C ILE A 69 -2.07 21.45 -35.93
N ILE A 70 -0.84 21.86 -36.24
CA ILE A 70 -0.19 22.99 -35.53
C ILE A 70 -0.87 24.31 -35.89
N TYR A 71 -1.27 24.48 -37.16
CA TYR A 71 -2.03 25.64 -37.59
C TYR A 71 -3.42 25.67 -36.93
N VAL A 72 -4.12 24.53 -36.92
CA VAL A 72 -5.44 24.38 -36.27
C VAL A 72 -5.37 24.59 -34.75
N VAL A 73 -4.35 24.07 -34.06
CA VAL A 73 -4.17 24.27 -32.61
C VAL A 73 -3.84 25.73 -32.29
N ARG A 74 -3.02 26.40 -33.10
CA ARG A 74 -2.73 27.84 -32.92
C ARG A 74 -3.97 28.71 -33.15
N GLU A 75 -4.79 28.38 -34.15
CA GLU A 75 -6.05 29.10 -34.41
C GLU A 75 -7.11 28.80 -33.33
N LEU A 76 -7.24 27.56 -32.84
CA LEU A 76 -8.13 27.23 -31.72
C LEU A 76 -7.70 27.92 -30.41
N LEU A 77 -6.39 28.02 -30.14
CA LEU A 77 -5.87 28.74 -28.96
C LEU A 77 -6.12 30.26 -29.06
N LYS A 78 -6.04 30.84 -30.26
CA LYS A 78 -6.46 32.24 -30.50
C LYS A 78 -7.95 32.42 -30.22
N ILE A 79 -8.80 31.55 -30.76
CA ILE A 79 -10.25 31.62 -30.56
C ILE A 79 -10.61 31.47 -29.08
N GLN A 80 -10.00 30.52 -28.36
CA GLN A 80 -10.22 30.34 -26.93
C GLN A 80 -9.79 31.57 -26.12
N LYS A 81 -8.65 32.17 -26.46
CA LYS A 81 -8.16 33.40 -25.82
C LYS A 81 -9.10 34.58 -26.09
N ASP A 82 -9.56 34.76 -27.31
CA ASP A 82 -10.45 35.86 -27.69
C ASP A 82 -11.83 35.72 -27.04
N LEU A 83 -12.37 34.51 -26.96
CA LEU A 83 -13.63 34.23 -26.27
C LEU A 83 -13.49 34.41 -24.75
N ALA A 84 -12.37 33.98 -24.15
CA ALA A 84 -12.10 34.21 -22.75
C ALA A 84 -11.98 35.71 -22.43
N LEU A 85 -11.29 36.49 -23.28
CA LEU A 85 -11.19 37.94 -23.15
C LEU A 85 -12.56 38.63 -23.32
N LYS A 86 -13.40 38.19 -24.26
CA LYS A 86 -14.78 38.68 -24.41
C LYS A 86 -15.62 38.39 -23.17
N LEU A 87 -15.50 37.19 -22.61
CA LEU A 87 -16.18 36.81 -21.37
C LEU A 87 -15.73 37.71 -20.21
N CYS A 88 -14.42 37.87 -20.02
CA CYS A 88 -13.84 38.76 -19.01
C CYS A 88 -14.29 40.22 -19.17
N ASN A 89 -14.32 40.76 -20.39
CA ASN A 89 -14.79 42.12 -20.65
C ASN A 89 -16.28 42.30 -20.35
N THR A 90 -17.07 41.22 -20.40
CA THR A 90 -18.50 41.26 -20.08
C THR A 90 -18.75 41.13 -18.57
N LEU A 91 -17.83 40.49 -17.85
CA LEU A 91 -17.81 40.45 -16.38
C LEU A 91 -17.34 41.82 -15.86
N LYS A 92 -18.30 42.67 -15.45
CA LYS A 92 -18.03 44.04 -14.98
C LYS A 92 -16.99 44.14 -13.84
N GLU A 93 -16.91 43.13 -12.99
CA GLU A 93 -15.92 42.99 -11.92
C GLU A 93 -15.46 41.53 -11.83
N TYR A 94 -14.15 41.29 -11.85
CA TYR A 94 -13.54 40.00 -11.54
C TYR A 94 -12.15 40.18 -10.92
N ASN A 95 -11.66 39.18 -10.18
CA ASN A 95 -10.35 39.26 -9.55
C ASN A 95 -9.20 39.02 -10.55
N GLU A 96 -8.47 40.09 -10.90
CA GLU A 96 -7.34 40.04 -11.84
C GLU A 96 -6.16 39.18 -11.37
N LYS A 97 -6.02 38.93 -10.05
CA LYS A 97 -4.95 38.08 -9.50
C LYS A 97 -5.27 36.59 -9.57
N GLY A 98 -6.52 36.22 -9.91
CA GLY A 98 -6.95 34.83 -10.08
C GLY A 98 -8.46 34.66 -9.89
N PHE A 99 -9.08 33.88 -10.77
CA PHE A 99 -10.54 33.67 -10.81
C PHE A 99 -11.03 32.93 -9.55
N THR A 100 -11.93 33.56 -8.79
CA THR A 100 -12.49 33.07 -7.52
C THR A 100 -13.83 32.34 -7.70
N LEU A 101 -14.36 31.72 -6.65
CA LEU A 101 -15.70 31.10 -6.68
C LEU A 101 -16.82 32.13 -6.86
N ASP A 102 -16.62 33.37 -6.39
CA ASP A 102 -17.57 34.46 -6.59
C ASP A 102 -17.58 34.92 -8.06
N ASP A 103 -16.41 34.97 -8.70
CA ASP A 103 -16.29 35.25 -10.15
C ASP A 103 -17.00 34.17 -10.98
N ILE A 104 -16.92 32.91 -10.56
CA ILE A 104 -17.63 31.79 -11.20
C ILE A 104 -19.13 31.96 -11.07
N LYS A 105 -19.63 32.37 -9.91
CA LYS A 105 -21.06 32.67 -9.71
C LYS A 105 -21.54 33.80 -10.63
N ASN A 106 -20.70 34.79 -10.92
CA ASN A 106 -21.02 35.84 -11.87
C ASN A 106 -21.08 35.31 -13.32
N VAL A 107 -20.19 34.38 -13.69
CA VAL A 107 -20.23 33.69 -14.99
C VAL A 107 -21.50 32.85 -15.15
N GLU A 108 -21.91 32.10 -14.11
CA GLU A 108 -23.15 31.32 -14.13
C GLU A 108 -24.37 32.18 -14.43
N LYS A 109 -24.48 33.32 -13.75
CA LYS A 109 -25.58 34.28 -13.96
C LYS A 109 -25.56 34.89 -15.35
N LEU A 110 -24.37 35.22 -15.86
CA LEU A 110 -24.20 35.87 -17.16
C LEU A 110 -24.54 34.92 -18.32
N LEU A 111 -24.15 33.65 -18.20
CA LEU A 111 -24.31 32.65 -19.26
C LEU A 111 -25.54 31.75 -19.09
N ASP A 112 -26.27 31.90 -17.97
CA ASP A 112 -27.42 31.06 -17.58
C ASP A 112 -27.11 29.55 -17.56
N ILE A 113 -26.00 29.19 -16.93
CA ILE A 113 -25.49 27.81 -16.84
C ILE A 113 -25.20 27.41 -15.40
N GLN A 114 -25.16 26.10 -15.13
CA GLN A 114 -24.64 25.53 -13.88
C GLN A 114 -23.16 25.16 -14.05
N ILE A 115 -22.31 25.64 -13.15
CA ILE A 115 -20.90 25.27 -13.05
C ILE A 115 -20.69 24.45 -11.76
N ASN A 116 -20.05 23.31 -11.92
CA ASN A 116 -19.71 22.38 -10.85
C ASN A 116 -18.18 22.24 -10.79
N ILE A 117 -17.55 22.52 -9.64
CA ILE A 117 -16.09 22.54 -9.55
C ILE A 117 -15.60 21.43 -8.63
N ILE A 118 -14.72 20.59 -9.17
CA ILE A 118 -14.02 19.54 -8.44
C ILE A 118 -12.58 19.98 -8.17
N CYS A 119 -12.10 19.87 -6.95
CA CYS A 119 -10.78 20.39 -6.56
C CYS A 119 -9.77 19.28 -6.25
N ALA A 120 -8.61 19.33 -6.92
CA ALA A 120 -7.51 18.39 -6.74
C ALA A 120 -6.99 18.40 -5.29
N GLU A 121 -6.78 19.59 -4.73
CA GLU A 121 -6.28 19.80 -3.36
C GLU A 121 -7.26 19.30 -2.30
N SER A 122 -8.55 19.27 -2.64
CA SER A 122 -9.62 18.76 -1.79
C SER A 122 -9.92 17.29 -2.07
N LEU A 123 -8.93 16.49 -2.51
CA LEU A 123 -9.07 15.07 -2.80
C LEU A 123 -10.12 14.76 -3.88
N ASN A 124 -10.21 15.62 -4.90
CA ASN A 124 -11.21 15.56 -5.98
C ASN A 124 -12.66 15.64 -5.46
N ALA A 125 -12.87 16.39 -4.38
CA ALA A 125 -14.19 16.74 -3.88
C ALA A 125 -14.82 17.86 -4.71
N LEU A 126 -16.14 17.83 -4.85
CA LEU A 126 -16.94 18.92 -5.38
C LEU A 126 -16.93 20.06 -4.36
N ILE A 127 -16.23 21.16 -4.68
CA ILE A 127 -16.06 22.34 -3.80
C ILE A 127 -17.06 23.46 -4.10
N TYR A 128 -17.73 23.39 -5.25
CA TYR A 128 -18.72 24.36 -5.68
C TYR A 128 -19.74 23.68 -6.57
N LYS A 129 -21.02 24.02 -6.36
CA LYS A 129 -22.15 23.55 -7.15
C LYS A 129 -23.10 24.71 -7.37
N GLY A 130 -23.23 25.14 -8.63
CA GLY A 130 -24.18 26.16 -9.04
C GLY A 130 -25.63 25.75 -8.86
N GLU A 131 -26.52 26.72 -9.11
CA GLU A 131 -27.96 26.47 -9.22
C GLU A 131 -28.25 25.49 -10.36
N ASP A 132 -29.28 24.65 -10.20
CA ASP A 132 -29.61 23.65 -11.22
C ASP A 132 -30.12 24.34 -12.49
N LYS A 133 -29.44 24.08 -13.61
CA LYS A 133 -29.72 24.66 -14.93
C LYS A 133 -29.64 23.56 -15.99
N GLU A 134 -30.20 23.82 -17.16
CA GLU A 134 -30.20 22.87 -18.28
C GLU A 134 -28.77 22.56 -18.76
N THR A 135 -27.95 23.60 -18.94
CA THR A 135 -26.56 23.45 -19.34
C THR A 135 -25.66 23.34 -18.12
N LYS A 136 -25.00 22.19 -17.96
CA LYS A 136 -24.10 21.87 -16.84
C LYS A 136 -22.67 21.75 -17.31
N ILE A 137 -21.76 22.52 -16.71
CA ILE A 137 -20.33 22.46 -16.95
C ILE A 137 -19.63 21.94 -15.69
N TYR A 138 -18.76 20.94 -15.87
CA TYR A 138 -17.93 20.43 -14.80
C TYR A 138 -16.49 20.90 -15.02
N LEU A 139 -15.90 21.53 -14.01
CA LEU A 139 -14.52 22.03 -14.02
C LEU A 139 -13.68 21.29 -12.98
N TYR A 140 -12.43 20.99 -13.31
CA TYR A 140 -11.43 20.44 -12.42
C TYR A 140 -10.42 21.53 -12.06
N LYS A 141 -10.43 21.96 -10.80
CA LYS A 141 -9.48 22.94 -10.26
C LYS A 141 -8.22 22.23 -9.76
N ASN A 142 -7.06 22.69 -10.23
CA ASN A 142 -5.75 22.27 -9.77
C ASN A 142 -4.82 23.48 -9.71
N GLY A 143 -4.40 23.88 -8.52
CA GLY A 143 -3.71 25.14 -8.27
C GLY A 143 -4.61 26.31 -8.69
N ASP A 144 -4.07 27.19 -9.52
CA ASP A 144 -4.77 28.35 -10.08
C ASP A 144 -5.33 28.08 -11.49
N HIS A 145 -5.43 26.81 -11.89
CA HIS A 145 -5.91 26.39 -13.21
C HIS A 145 -7.21 25.59 -13.14
N PHE A 146 -8.04 25.70 -14.18
CA PHE A 146 -9.27 24.95 -14.36
C PHE A 146 -9.24 24.17 -15.67
N ASP A 147 -9.44 22.86 -15.59
CA ASP A 147 -9.62 21.97 -16.74
C ASP A 147 -11.10 21.61 -16.90
N ILE A 148 -11.57 21.38 -18.12
CA ILE A 148 -12.94 20.91 -18.35
C ILE A 148 -13.05 19.39 -18.09
N ILE A 149 -14.09 18.98 -17.38
CA ILE A 149 -14.46 17.57 -17.20
C ILE A 149 -15.57 17.25 -18.19
N THR A 150 -15.22 16.53 -19.26
CA THR A 150 -16.17 16.14 -20.31
C THR A 150 -17.03 14.93 -19.95
N SER A 151 -16.63 14.14 -18.95
CA SER A 151 -17.39 12.99 -18.46
C SER A 151 -17.12 12.75 -16.98
N MET A 152 -18.15 12.90 -16.15
CA MET A 152 -18.07 12.62 -14.72
C MET A 152 -17.83 11.14 -14.42
N VAL A 153 -18.43 10.27 -15.23
CA VAL A 153 -18.23 8.81 -15.16
C VAL A 153 -16.78 8.45 -15.51
N GLY A 154 -16.24 9.05 -16.57
CA GLY A 154 -14.85 8.90 -17.00
C GLY A 154 -13.85 9.43 -15.96
N PHE A 155 -14.12 10.63 -15.41
CA PHE A 155 -13.29 11.26 -14.40
C PHE A 155 -13.16 10.40 -13.13
N TYR A 156 -14.27 9.86 -12.63
CA TYR A 156 -14.26 9.00 -11.44
C TYR A 156 -13.92 7.53 -11.71
N GLY A 157 -13.73 7.13 -12.98
CA GLY A 157 -13.45 5.74 -13.36
C GLY A 157 -14.55 4.77 -12.89
N SER A 158 -15.80 5.20 -12.98
CA SER A 158 -16.98 4.46 -12.49
C SER A 158 -17.87 4.01 -13.65
N SER A 159 -18.89 3.19 -13.38
CA SER A 159 -19.88 2.82 -14.40
C SER A 159 -21.05 3.82 -14.48
N TYR A 160 -21.35 4.51 -13.39
CA TYR A 160 -22.48 5.43 -13.28
C TYR A 160 -22.13 6.60 -12.36
N TYR A 161 -22.77 7.75 -12.57
CA TYR A 161 -22.67 8.92 -11.73
C TYR A 161 -24.08 9.42 -11.40
N CYS A 162 -24.33 9.72 -10.12
CA CYS A 162 -25.61 10.24 -9.66
C CYS A 162 -25.51 11.76 -9.53
N GLU A 163 -26.17 12.51 -10.40
CA GLU A 163 -26.16 13.99 -10.37
C GLU A 163 -26.92 14.56 -9.16
N LYS A 164 -27.87 13.80 -8.61
CA LYS A 164 -28.62 14.22 -7.42
C LYS A 164 -27.71 14.31 -6.20
N CYS A 165 -26.96 13.24 -5.89
CA CYS A 165 -26.09 13.19 -4.71
C CYS A 165 -24.59 13.28 -5.01
N ASP A 166 -24.24 13.60 -6.25
CA ASP A 166 -22.87 13.81 -6.74
C ASP A 166 -21.92 12.63 -6.49
N LYS A 167 -22.46 11.40 -6.48
CA LYS A 167 -21.70 10.16 -6.21
C LYS A 167 -21.55 9.27 -7.43
N ALA A 168 -20.32 8.86 -7.68
CA ALA A 168 -19.96 7.81 -8.62
C ALA A 168 -20.22 6.41 -8.03
N TYR A 169 -20.78 5.49 -8.83
CA TYR A 169 -21.13 4.13 -8.41
C TYR A 169 -20.98 3.14 -9.58
N ASN A 170 -20.94 1.84 -9.27
CA ASN A 170 -20.61 0.80 -10.25
C ASN A 170 -21.75 -0.19 -10.53
N ASN A 171 -22.77 -0.24 -9.67
CA ASN A 171 -23.88 -1.17 -9.78
C ASN A 171 -25.18 -0.38 -9.85
N LYS A 172 -25.94 -0.50 -10.94
CA LYS A 172 -27.18 0.26 -11.18
C LYS A 172 -28.17 0.14 -10.01
N ASN A 173 -28.32 -1.07 -9.46
CA ASN A 173 -29.26 -1.36 -8.36
C ASN A 173 -28.60 -1.29 -6.97
N GLY A 174 -27.31 -0.97 -6.88
CA GLY A 174 -26.57 -0.89 -5.62
C GLY A 174 -26.47 0.53 -5.06
N HIS A 175 -27.01 1.52 -5.77
CA HIS A 175 -27.00 2.91 -5.35
C HIS A 175 -28.40 3.34 -4.89
N ILE A 176 -28.50 3.68 -3.60
CA ILE A 176 -29.66 4.36 -3.02
C ILE A 176 -29.26 5.84 -2.88
N CYS A 177 -30.00 6.73 -3.51
CA CYS A 177 -29.66 8.15 -3.49
C CYS A 177 -30.03 8.77 -2.14
N VAL A 178 -29.03 9.27 -1.42
CA VAL A 178 -29.21 9.92 -0.11
C VAL A 178 -29.99 11.24 -0.18
N LYS A 179 -30.34 11.72 -1.38
CA LYS A 179 -31.24 12.88 -1.57
C LYS A 179 -32.68 12.48 -1.86
N ASP A 180 -33.01 11.19 -1.93
CA ASP A 180 -34.40 10.73 -1.88
C ASP A 180 -34.88 10.85 -0.43
N LYS A 181 -35.90 11.67 -0.20
CA LYS A 181 -36.15 12.44 1.04
C LYS A 181 -36.42 11.67 2.34
N ASN A 182 -36.45 10.34 2.41
CA ASN A 182 -37.01 9.65 3.59
C ASN A 182 -36.11 8.56 4.20
N VAL A 183 -34.78 8.74 4.29
CA VAL A 183 -33.91 7.74 4.95
C VAL A 183 -32.79 8.35 5.82
N CYS A 184 -32.67 7.87 7.06
CA CYS A 184 -31.59 8.17 7.98
C CYS A 184 -30.25 7.59 7.49
N LYS A 185 -29.21 8.44 7.41
CA LYS A 185 -27.88 8.09 6.87
C LYS A 185 -27.05 7.15 7.76
N LEU A 186 -27.46 6.93 9.02
CA LEU A 186 -26.70 6.16 10.01
C LEU A 186 -27.23 4.75 10.22
N CYS A 187 -28.55 4.59 10.21
CA CYS A 187 -29.25 3.31 10.40
C CYS A 187 -30.01 2.84 9.15
N MET A 188 -30.03 3.62 8.06
CA MET A 188 -30.73 3.30 6.81
C MET A 188 -32.24 3.03 6.96
N ARG A 189 -32.86 3.50 8.05
CA ARG A 189 -34.31 3.50 8.32
C ARG A 189 -34.98 4.78 7.84
N PRO A 190 -36.33 4.88 7.86
CA PRO A 190 -37.02 6.14 7.63
C PRO A 190 -36.45 7.30 8.47
N GLU A 191 -36.52 8.52 7.94
CA GLU A 191 -35.99 9.72 8.60
C GLU A 191 -36.56 9.90 10.02
N HIS A 192 -35.69 10.21 10.99
CA HIS A 192 -36.12 10.46 12.36
C HIS A 192 -36.73 11.86 12.46
N LEU A 193 -38.02 11.97 12.82
CA LEU A 193 -38.71 13.24 13.07
C LEU A 193 -38.13 13.91 14.34
N GLY A 194 -37.41 15.02 14.21
CA GLY A 194 -37.12 15.93 15.34
C GLY A 194 -35.63 16.21 15.65
N SER A 195 -35.37 17.41 16.16
CA SER A 195 -34.04 18.01 16.30
C SER A 195 -33.24 17.62 17.57
N THR A 196 -32.05 17.09 17.30
CA THR A 196 -30.69 17.50 17.77
C THR A 196 -30.27 17.65 19.24
N LYS A 197 -31.09 17.47 20.29
CA LYS A 197 -30.56 17.67 21.68
C LYS A 197 -29.96 16.44 22.38
N ASN A 198 -30.35 15.21 22.02
CA ASN A 198 -29.90 13.98 22.71
C ASN A 198 -29.21 12.97 21.76
N LYS A 199 -28.22 13.45 20.99
CA LYS A 199 -27.40 12.58 20.11
C LYS A 199 -26.59 11.57 20.94
N ILE A 200 -26.66 10.28 20.62
CA ILE A 200 -25.96 9.20 21.37
C ILE A 200 -24.65 8.81 20.66
N TYR A 201 -23.56 8.71 21.42
CA TYR A 201 -22.23 8.42 20.86
C TYR A 201 -21.97 6.91 20.67
N CYS A 202 -21.73 6.49 19.43
CA CYS A 202 -21.31 5.12 19.12
C CYS A 202 -19.79 4.93 19.34
N GLN A 203 -19.41 4.11 20.31
CA GLN A 203 -17.99 3.84 20.60
C GLN A 203 -17.25 3.06 19.49
N ASN A 204 -17.97 2.33 18.64
CA ASN A 204 -17.39 1.51 17.58
C ASN A 204 -16.96 2.36 16.38
N CYS A 205 -17.87 3.17 15.82
CA CYS A 205 -17.59 4.00 14.65
C CYS A 205 -17.18 5.44 15.00
N SER A 206 -17.41 5.91 16.23
CA SER A 206 -17.17 7.28 16.68
C SER A 206 -18.09 8.32 15.99
N ARG A 207 -19.34 7.94 15.70
CA ARG A 207 -20.39 8.81 15.15
C ARG A 207 -21.53 8.98 16.15
N TYR A 208 -22.28 10.06 16.01
CA TYR A 208 -23.44 10.38 16.82
C TYR A 208 -24.72 9.88 16.16
N CYS A 209 -25.45 8.98 16.82
CA CYS A 209 -26.77 8.50 16.41
C CYS A 209 -27.86 9.44 16.92
N TYR A 210 -29.00 9.50 16.23
CA TYR A 210 -30.07 10.45 16.55
C TYR A 210 -30.79 10.15 17.87
N ASN A 211 -30.96 8.86 18.19
CA ASN A 211 -31.59 8.34 19.40
C ASN A 211 -31.11 6.89 19.65
N GLN A 212 -31.63 6.23 20.69
CA GLN A 212 -31.24 4.85 21.06
C GLN A 212 -31.63 3.84 19.97
N GLU A 213 -32.81 3.98 19.39
CA GLU A 213 -33.29 3.15 18.26
C GLU A 213 -32.35 3.24 17.05
N CYS A 214 -31.89 4.44 16.71
CA CYS A 214 -30.88 4.66 15.67
C CYS A 214 -29.54 4.01 16.02
N LEU A 215 -29.14 3.97 17.30
CA LEU A 215 -27.89 3.33 17.73
C LEU A 215 -27.98 1.80 17.63
N ASP A 216 -29.13 1.24 18.01
CA ASP A 216 -29.36 -0.21 17.99
C ASP A 216 -29.42 -0.73 16.54
N ASP A 217 -30.14 -0.05 15.65
CA ASP A 217 -30.10 -0.35 14.22
C ASP A 217 -28.72 -0.08 13.60
N HIS A 218 -28.03 0.98 14.06
CA HIS A 218 -26.66 1.28 13.63
C HIS A 218 -25.67 0.19 14.07
N PHE A 219 -25.88 -0.49 15.20
CA PHE A 219 -24.98 -1.53 15.70
C PHE A 219 -24.78 -2.63 14.66
N PHE A 220 -25.86 -3.09 14.02
CA PHE A 220 -25.82 -4.12 12.98
C PHE A 220 -25.25 -3.63 11.65
N LEU A 221 -25.38 -2.33 11.36
CA LEU A 221 -24.90 -1.67 10.14
C LEU A 221 -23.54 -0.98 10.30
N CYS A 222 -22.96 -1.05 11.49
CA CYS A 222 -21.80 -0.25 11.87
C CYS A 222 -20.65 -0.55 10.91
N MET A 223 -20.28 0.46 10.12
CA MET A 223 -19.26 0.33 9.09
C MET A 223 -17.88 0.00 9.67
N TYR A 224 -17.64 0.00 10.98
CA TYR A 224 -16.32 -0.20 11.56
C TYR A 224 -16.27 -1.24 12.70
N ILE A 225 -15.45 -2.30 12.55
CA ILE A 225 -15.18 -3.35 13.54
C ILE A 225 -13.70 -3.37 13.96
N ARG A 226 -13.36 -3.86 15.16
CA ARG A 226 -11.95 -4.05 15.58
C ARG A 226 -11.45 -5.47 15.27
N CYS A 227 -10.26 -5.58 14.68
CA CYS A 227 -9.62 -6.87 14.37
C CYS A 227 -9.05 -7.51 15.63
N ARG A 228 -9.53 -8.70 16.01
CA ARG A 228 -9.10 -9.40 17.24
C ARG A 228 -7.59 -9.71 17.32
N LYS A 229 -6.88 -9.85 16.18
CA LYS A 229 -5.44 -10.20 16.16
C LYS A 229 -4.48 -9.00 16.15
N CYS A 230 -4.93 -7.82 15.72
CA CYS A 230 -4.07 -6.64 15.64
C CYS A 230 -4.69 -5.35 16.20
N ASP A 231 -5.89 -5.46 16.78
CA ASP A 231 -6.71 -4.42 17.40
C ASP A 231 -6.98 -3.17 16.53
N LYS A 232 -7.00 -3.35 15.21
CA LYS A 232 -7.25 -2.26 14.23
C LYS A 232 -8.72 -2.11 13.89
N LYS A 233 -9.20 -0.86 13.78
CA LYS A 233 -10.52 -0.47 13.27
C LYS A 233 -10.60 -0.74 11.76
N MET A 234 -11.60 -1.49 11.29
CA MET A 234 -11.73 -2.02 9.92
C MET A 234 -13.13 -1.83 9.37
N LEU A 235 -13.27 -1.62 8.06
CA LEU A 235 -14.58 -1.46 7.43
C LEU A 235 -15.38 -2.78 7.40
N ASN A 236 -16.67 -2.74 7.74
CA ASN A 236 -17.59 -3.89 7.81
C ASN A 236 -18.10 -4.36 6.41
N THR A 237 -17.55 -3.81 5.32
CA THR A 237 -18.00 -4.12 3.95
C THR A 237 -16.90 -4.81 3.14
N LYS A 238 -17.04 -6.13 2.97
CA LYS A 238 -16.38 -7.01 1.96
C LYS A 238 -14.83 -7.21 2.01
N LYS A 239 -14.45 -8.43 2.41
CA LYS A 239 -13.34 -9.34 2.01
C LYS A 239 -11.89 -8.86 1.71
N ASN A 240 -11.53 -7.58 1.59
CA ASN A 240 -10.13 -7.20 1.35
C ASN A 240 -9.43 -6.61 2.58
N ARG A 241 -8.82 -7.55 3.32
CA ARG A 241 -7.95 -7.36 4.47
C ARG A 241 -6.71 -6.56 4.08
N SER A 242 -6.33 -5.56 4.87
CA SER A 242 -4.90 -5.25 5.05
C SER A 242 -4.52 -5.40 6.52
N CYS A 243 -4.88 -6.55 7.10
CA CYS A 243 -4.18 -7.03 8.28
C CYS A 243 -2.83 -7.57 7.78
N SER A 244 -1.73 -6.92 8.17
CA SER A 244 -0.37 -7.36 7.81
C SER A 244 0.08 -8.58 8.61
N TYR A 245 -0.69 -8.96 9.63
CA TYR A 245 -0.48 -10.15 10.43
C TYR A 245 -1.02 -11.35 9.64
N THR A 246 -0.14 -12.33 9.43
CA THR A 246 -0.41 -13.59 8.75
C THR A 246 0.26 -14.70 9.53
N GLU A 247 -0.39 -15.86 9.59
CA GLU A 247 0.18 -17.12 10.09
C GLU A 247 0.44 -18.08 8.91
N LYS A 248 0.33 -17.60 7.67
CA LYS A 248 0.65 -18.37 6.46
C LYS A 248 2.17 -18.50 6.25
N TYR A 249 2.83 -19.11 7.23
CA TYR A 249 4.23 -19.49 7.16
C TYR A 249 4.34 -20.99 7.15
N MET A 250 5.29 -21.49 6.37
CA MET A 250 5.72 -22.89 6.38
C MET A 250 7.22 -22.89 6.55
N PHE A 251 7.71 -23.69 7.50
CA PHE A 251 9.13 -23.89 7.76
C PHE A 251 9.51 -25.25 7.22
N PHE A 252 10.63 -25.38 6.52
CA PHE A 252 10.99 -26.65 5.90
C PHE A 252 12.50 -26.84 5.84
N ASP A 253 12.92 -28.08 5.66
CA ASP A 253 14.32 -28.45 5.50
C ASP A 253 14.45 -29.65 4.55
N TYR A 254 15.57 -29.72 3.82
CA TYR A 254 15.88 -30.82 2.90
C TYR A 254 17.04 -31.64 3.45
N GLU A 255 16.85 -32.95 3.45
CA GLU A 255 17.95 -33.90 3.51
C GLU A 255 18.18 -34.53 2.15
N ALA A 256 19.45 -34.71 1.81
CA ALA A 256 19.86 -35.22 0.51
C ALA A 256 20.99 -36.23 0.61
N GLN A 257 20.95 -37.16 -0.33
CA GLN A 257 22.02 -38.09 -0.67
C GLN A 257 23.09 -37.39 -1.49
N GLN A 258 24.36 -37.76 -1.33
CA GLN A 258 25.53 -37.07 -1.91
C GLN A 258 26.55 -38.00 -2.58
N GLU A 259 26.31 -39.31 -2.62
CA GLU A 259 27.21 -40.34 -3.16
C GLU A 259 27.51 -40.17 -4.65
N THR A 260 26.57 -39.59 -5.42
CA THR A 260 26.71 -39.41 -6.88
C THR A 260 27.41 -38.10 -7.25
N ARG A 261 27.94 -37.35 -6.27
CA ARG A 261 28.39 -35.94 -6.41
C ARG A 261 27.28 -34.96 -6.81
N THR A 262 26.07 -35.45 -7.02
CA THR A 262 24.86 -34.67 -7.22
C THR A 262 23.99 -34.85 -5.98
N HIS A 263 23.52 -33.74 -5.41
CA HIS A 263 22.64 -33.82 -4.26
C HIS A 263 21.25 -34.23 -4.73
N ILE A 264 20.69 -35.29 -4.14
CA ILE A 264 19.35 -35.80 -4.45
C ILE A 264 18.54 -35.81 -3.16
N ALA A 265 17.49 -34.99 -3.11
CA ALA A 265 16.62 -34.90 -1.94
C ALA A 265 15.95 -36.25 -1.68
N ASN A 266 16.08 -36.76 -0.44
CA ASN A 266 15.49 -38.03 -0.03
C ASN A 266 14.62 -37.93 1.23
N LYS A 267 14.59 -36.75 1.87
CA LYS A 267 13.61 -36.41 2.89
C LYS A 267 13.40 -34.91 2.93
N ILE A 268 12.14 -34.47 2.94
CA ILE A 268 11.76 -33.08 3.17
C ILE A 268 10.72 -33.07 4.29
N ILE A 269 10.96 -32.25 5.31
CA ILE A 269 10.00 -32.05 6.40
C ILE A 269 9.56 -30.60 6.39
N ALA A 270 8.26 -30.38 6.55
CA ALA A 270 7.67 -29.05 6.62
C ALA A 270 6.76 -28.93 7.85
N HIS A 271 6.94 -27.87 8.64
CA HIS A 271 6.08 -27.51 9.75
C HIS A 271 5.33 -26.22 9.44
N ASP A 272 4.02 -26.21 9.65
CA ASP A 272 3.26 -24.97 9.57
C ASP A 272 3.54 -24.06 10.77
N PHE A 273 2.80 -22.95 10.85
CA PHE A 273 2.93 -21.99 11.94
C PHE A 273 2.69 -22.60 13.32
N GLU A 274 1.70 -23.48 13.46
CA GLU A 274 1.32 -24.12 14.72
C GLU A 274 2.29 -25.25 15.10
N GLY A 275 2.99 -25.80 14.10
CA GLY A 275 3.92 -26.91 14.24
C GLY A 275 3.36 -28.24 13.72
N ASN A 276 2.27 -28.21 12.94
CA ASN A 276 1.75 -29.39 12.28
C ASN A 276 2.74 -29.85 11.21
N LYS A 277 3.13 -31.12 11.28
CA LYS A 277 4.17 -31.72 10.44
C LYS A 277 3.59 -32.33 9.17
N ILE A 278 4.26 -32.06 8.05
CA ILE A 278 4.04 -32.70 6.75
C ILE A 278 5.40 -33.22 6.26
N MET A 279 5.41 -34.39 5.64
CA MET A 279 6.64 -35.06 5.21
C MET A 279 6.52 -35.48 3.75
N PHE A 280 7.65 -35.41 3.05
CA PHE A 280 7.77 -35.80 1.65
C PHE A 280 9.07 -36.58 1.48
N ASP A 281 9.07 -37.56 0.58
CA ASP A 281 10.25 -38.39 0.32
C ASP A 281 10.95 -37.96 -0.98
N THR A 282 10.32 -37.09 -1.79
CA THR A 282 10.89 -36.54 -3.03
C THR A 282 10.67 -35.02 -3.18
N ASN A 283 11.52 -34.39 -3.99
CA ASN A 283 11.39 -32.96 -4.32
C ASN A 283 10.13 -32.67 -5.15
N GLU A 284 9.73 -33.61 -6.01
CA GLU A 284 8.54 -33.53 -6.85
C GLU A 284 7.28 -33.45 -5.98
N GLU A 285 7.12 -34.40 -5.05
CA GLU A 285 5.98 -34.41 -4.10
C GLU A 285 5.90 -33.10 -3.32
N PHE A 286 7.03 -32.61 -2.80
CA PHE A 286 7.06 -31.33 -2.08
C PHE A 286 6.67 -30.16 -2.98
N CYS A 287 7.25 -30.07 -4.18
CA CYS A 287 7.01 -28.96 -5.08
C CYS A 287 5.56 -28.92 -5.57
N GLU A 288 4.98 -30.07 -5.95
CA GLU A 288 3.56 -30.21 -6.31
C GLU A 288 2.64 -29.77 -5.17
N HIS A 289 3.00 -30.15 -3.94
CA HIS A 289 2.23 -29.80 -2.75
C HIS A 289 2.24 -28.29 -2.50
N ILE A 290 3.42 -27.63 -2.54
CA ILE A 290 3.51 -26.20 -2.21
C ILE A 290 2.94 -25.28 -3.30
N ILE A 291 2.87 -25.72 -4.56
CA ILE A 291 2.26 -24.93 -5.65
C ILE A 291 0.73 -25.10 -5.73
N ALA A 292 0.14 -25.96 -4.91
CA ALA A 292 -1.29 -26.11 -4.80
C ALA A 292 -1.97 -24.81 -4.32
N LYS A 293 -3.25 -24.63 -4.70
CA LYS A 293 -4.03 -23.42 -4.37
C LYS A 293 -4.16 -23.18 -2.86
N ASP A 294 -4.10 -24.23 -2.06
CA ASP A 294 -4.23 -24.14 -0.59
C ASP A 294 -3.10 -23.33 0.04
N TYR A 295 -1.92 -23.33 -0.60
CA TYR A 295 -0.75 -22.57 -0.18
C TYR A 295 -0.67 -21.17 -0.79
N MET A 296 -1.73 -20.68 -1.44
CA MET A 296 -1.76 -19.32 -1.98
C MET A 296 -1.53 -18.28 -0.88
N ASN A 297 -0.59 -17.36 -1.12
CA ASN A 297 -0.09 -16.34 -0.18
C ASN A 297 0.75 -16.88 1.00
N TYR A 298 1.26 -18.12 0.95
CA TYR A 298 2.20 -18.61 1.95
C TYR A 298 3.61 -18.07 1.74
N THR A 299 4.36 -17.98 2.85
CA THR A 299 5.81 -17.75 2.83
C THR A 299 6.49 -18.97 3.42
N PHE A 300 7.29 -19.64 2.60
CA PHE A 300 8.13 -20.76 2.94
C PHE A 300 9.49 -20.24 3.41
N ILE A 301 9.97 -20.78 4.53
CA ILE A 301 11.17 -20.32 5.22
C ILE A 301 12.04 -21.55 5.50
N ALA A 302 13.30 -21.49 5.12
CA ALA A 302 14.30 -22.50 5.47
C ALA A 302 15.63 -21.82 5.82
N HIS A 303 16.45 -22.48 6.63
CA HIS A 303 17.72 -21.93 7.08
C HIS A 303 18.81 -22.16 6.05
N TYR A 304 19.39 -21.08 5.52
CA TYR A 304 20.37 -21.10 4.44
C TYR A 304 19.82 -21.55 3.07
N VAL A 305 18.50 -21.43 2.88
CA VAL A 305 17.80 -21.77 1.62
C VAL A 305 18.44 -21.14 0.38
N LYS A 306 19.02 -19.94 0.52
CA LYS A 306 19.63 -19.18 -0.60
C LYS A 306 20.82 -19.88 -1.23
N GLY A 307 21.50 -20.71 -0.45
CA GLY A 307 22.72 -21.39 -0.86
C GLY A 307 22.49 -22.83 -1.27
N TYR A 308 21.34 -23.42 -0.92
CA TYR A 308 21.12 -24.86 -1.02
C TYR A 308 19.71 -25.22 -1.48
N ASP A 309 18.72 -25.25 -0.58
CA ASP A 309 17.42 -25.89 -0.82
C ASP A 309 16.63 -25.25 -1.97
N SER A 310 16.75 -23.92 -2.12
CA SER A 310 16.06 -23.18 -3.16
C SER A 310 16.48 -23.59 -4.58
N GLN A 311 17.62 -24.27 -4.74
CA GLN A 311 18.07 -24.80 -6.02
C GLN A 311 17.21 -25.99 -6.49
N PHE A 312 16.80 -26.88 -5.57
CA PHE A 312 15.88 -27.98 -5.89
C PHE A 312 14.54 -27.46 -6.40
N ILE A 313 14.00 -26.46 -5.69
CA ILE A 313 12.72 -25.85 -6.05
C ILE A 313 12.85 -25.06 -7.35
N LEU A 314 13.92 -24.27 -7.53
CA LEU A 314 14.15 -23.53 -8.77
C LEU A 314 14.25 -24.48 -9.98
N ARG A 315 14.98 -25.60 -9.83
CA ARG A 315 15.09 -26.62 -10.87
C ARG A 315 13.72 -27.19 -11.24
N TYR A 316 12.94 -27.64 -10.26
CA TYR A 316 11.60 -28.14 -10.49
C TYR A 316 10.72 -27.14 -11.25
N LEU A 317 10.75 -25.86 -10.86
CA LEU A 317 9.96 -24.83 -11.52
C LEU A 317 10.38 -24.63 -12.98
N VAL A 318 11.68 -24.61 -13.26
CA VAL A 318 12.22 -24.47 -14.62
C VAL A 318 11.84 -25.68 -15.47
N ASP A 319 12.02 -26.89 -14.95
CA ASP A 319 11.70 -28.15 -15.64
C ASP A 319 10.19 -28.23 -15.96
N ASN A 320 9.34 -27.62 -15.12
CA ASN A 320 7.90 -27.51 -15.32
C ASN A 320 7.44 -26.21 -16.01
N THR A 321 8.34 -25.45 -16.65
CA THR A 321 8.05 -24.21 -17.39
C THR A 321 7.43 -23.07 -16.56
N LEU A 322 7.52 -23.15 -15.23
CA LEU A 322 7.09 -22.11 -14.31
C LEU A 322 8.22 -21.11 -14.10
N LYS A 323 8.01 -19.85 -14.50
CA LYS A 323 9.02 -18.78 -14.35
C LYS A 323 8.84 -18.02 -13.03
N PRO A 324 9.66 -18.29 -11.98
CA PRO A 324 9.61 -17.51 -10.75
C PRO A 324 10.23 -16.11 -10.93
N PHE A 325 9.89 -15.21 -10.03
CA PHE A 325 10.64 -13.99 -9.79
C PHE A 325 11.72 -14.26 -8.75
N THR A 326 12.96 -13.87 -9.04
CA THR A 326 14.12 -14.23 -8.23
C THR A 326 14.95 -13.00 -7.88
N ILE A 327 15.53 -12.98 -6.67
CA ILE A 327 16.54 -11.99 -6.25
C ILE A 327 17.79 -12.73 -5.82
N TYR A 328 18.94 -12.31 -6.35
CA TYR A 328 20.22 -12.96 -6.10
C TYR A 328 21.18 -12.05 -5.32
N ASN A 329 22.11 -12.68 -4.60
CA ASN A 329 23.33 -12.08 -4.08
C ASN A 329 24.53 -12.93 -4.53
N GLY A 330 25.21 -12.49 -5.59
CA GLY A 330 26.12 -13.34 -6.34
C GLY A 330 25.36 -14.52 -6.92
N THR A 331 25.84 -15.74 -6.65
CA THR A 331 25.20 -17.00 -7.07
C THR A 331 24.09 -17.48 -6.12
N LYS A 332 23.89 -16.81 -4.97
CA LYS A 332 22.94 -17.23 -3.94
C LYS A 332 21.56 -16.64 -4.19
N LEU A 333 20.51 -17.46 -4.11
CA LEU A 333 19.12 -17.09 -4.39
C LEU A 333 18.41 -16.59 -3.12
N MET A 334 18.45 -15.29 -2.86
CA MET A 334 17.90 -14.69 -1.63
C MET A 334 16.37 -14.76 -1.53
N LEU A 335 15.67 -14.66 -2.66
CA LEU A 335 14.22 -14.73 -2.76
C LEU A 335 13.84 -15.48 -4.03
N LEU A 336 12.90 -16.41 -3.91
CA LEU A 336 12.16 -17.00 -5.01
C LEU A 336 10.66 -16.74 -4.79
N GLU A 337 9.99 -16.11 -5.75
CA GLU A 337 8.56 -15.77 -5.68
C GLU A 337 7.78 -16.27 -6.90
N ILE A 338 6.73 -17.05 -6.65
CA ILE A 338 5.75 -17.46 -7.67
C ILE A 338 4.63 -16.42 -7.67
N LYS A 339 4.78 -15.36 -8.49
CA LYS A 339 3.92 -14.16 -8.47
C LYS A 339 2.42 -14.45 -8.57
N ASN A 340 2.03 -15.42 -9.39
CA ASN A 340 0.62 -15.76 -9.62
C ASN A 340 -0.05 -16.33 -8.36
N LEU A 341 0.70 -17.07 -7.54
CA LEU A 341 0.24 -17.66 -6.29
C LEU A 341 0.58 -16.79 -5.06
N LYS A 342 1.40 -15.74 -5.25
CA LYS A 342 1.96 -14.90 -4.18
C LYS A 342 2.71 -15.74 -3.13
N ILE A 343 3.32 -16.83 -3.57
CA ILE A 343 4.15 -17.70 -2.74
C ILE A 343 5.57 -17.18 -2.76
N LYS A 344 6.19 -17.12 -1.58
CA LYS A 344 7.57 -16.67 -1.40
C LYS A 344 8.38 -17.74 -0.69
N ILE A 345 9.61 -17.97 -1.13
CA ILE A 345 10.60 -18.78 -0.45
C ILE A 345 11.73 -17.85 -0.03
N ILE A 346 12.02 -17.80 1.26
CA ILE A 346 12.98 -16.86 1.86
C ILE A 346 13.92 -17.57 2.82
N ASP A 347 15.13 -17.03 2.94
CA ASP A 347 16.18 -17.55 3.81
C ASP A 347 16.10 -16.95 5.22
N SER A 348 15.95 -17.78 6.25
CA SER A 348 15.97 -17.31 7.64
C SER A 348 17.35 -16.76 8.06
N SER A 349 18.44 -17.22 7.45
CA SER A 349 19.82 -16.76 7.72
C SER A 349 20.10 -15.32 7.28
N ASN A 350 19.21 -14.73 6.46
CA ASN A 350 19.24 -13.30 6.17
C ASN A 350 18.85 -12.45 7.39
N PHE A 351 18.13 -13.03 8.36
CA PHE A 351 17.63 -12.34 9.55
C PHE A 351 18.34 -12.80 10.82
N ILE A 352 18.63 -14.10 10.92
CA ILE A 352 19.28 -14.71 12.07
C ILE A 352 20.68 -15.15 11.65
N HIS A 353 21.67 -14.37 12.04
CA HIS A 353 23.06 -14.69 11.78
C HIS A 353 23.55 -15.79 12.72
N GLY A 354 24.26 -16.77 12.16
CA GLY A 354 24.77 -17.93 12.89
C GLY A 354 24.10 -19.22 12.43
N PRO A 355 24.65 -20.38 12.83
CA PRO A 355 24.13 -21.68 12.47
C PRO A 355 22.85 -22.01 13.25
N LEU A 356 21.97 -22.84 12.68
CA LEU A 356 20.71 -23.27 13.31
C LEU A 356 20.90 -23.79 14.75
N ARG A 357 21.99 -24.53 15.01
CA ARG A 357 22.35 -25.02 16.35
C ARG A 357 22.49 -23.93 17.43
N SER A 358 22.71 -22.67 17.07
CA SER A 358 22.81 -21.58 18.07
C SER A 358 21.46 -21.00 18.44
N PHE A 359 20.38 -21.31 17.70
CA PHE A 359 19.05 -20.73 17.92
C PHE A 359 18.52 -20.96 19.34
N PRO A 360 18.66 -22.16 19.95
CA PRO A 360 18.18 -22.38 21.31
C PRO A 360 18.82 -21.42 22.32
N LYS A 361 20.13 -21.21 22.24
CA LYS A 361 20.86 -20.25 23.06
C LYS A 361 20.48 -18.81 22.73
N THR A 362 20.38 -18.46 21.44
CA THR A 362 20.06 -17.10 20.98
C THR A 362 18.68 -16.63 21.42
N PHE A 363 17.68 -17.52 21.39
CA PHE A 363 16.26 -17.18 21.66
C PHE A 363 15.75 -17.71 23.00
N GLY A 364 16.62 -18.28 23.85
CA GLY A 364 16.22 -18.86 25.15
C GLY A 364 15.23 -20.02 25.01
N LEU A 365 15.29 -20.78 23.91
CA LEU A 365 14.40 -21.92 23.69
C LEU A 365 14.88 -23.09 24.55
N LYS A 366 13.94 -23.81 25.20
CA LYS A 366 14.25 -25.11 25.82
C LYS A 366 14.95 -25.99 24.79
N GLU A 367 16.21 -26.30 25.08
CA GLU A 367 17.10 -27.10 24.27
C GLU A 367 16.48 -28.49 24.13
N LEU A 368 16.11 -28.85 22.90
CA LEU A 368 15.83 -30.24 22.57
C LEU A 368 17.22 -30.86 22.41
N LYS A 369 17.65 -31.63 23.40
CA LYS A 369 19.00 -32.19 23.46
C LYS A 369 19.29 -32.90 22.13
N LYS A 370 20.37 -32.44 21.51
CA LYS A 370 20.78 -32.74 20.14
C LYS A 370 21.44 -34.12 20.05
N GLY A 371 21.00 -34.93 19.09
CA GLY A 371 21.75 -36.09 18.59
C GLY A 371 22.65 -35.70 17.40
N TYR A 372 23.52 -36.61 16.99
CA TYR A 372 24.31 -36.44 15.76
C TYR A 372 23.76 -37.34 14.67
N PHE A 373 23.69 -36.84 13.44
CA PHE A 373 23.24 -37.61 12.28
C PHE A 373 24.42 -37.96 11.35
N PRO A 374 24.54 -39.22 10.90
CA PRO A 374 25.64 -39.66 10.05
C PRO A 374 25.38 -39.30 8.58
N ASN A 375 25.63 -38.04 8.22
CA ASN A 375 25.37 -37.49 6.87
C ASN A 375 26.01 -38.28 5.72
N PHE A 376 27.17 -38.91 5.94
CA PHE A 376 27.83 -39.72 4.91
C PHE A 376 27.31 -41.17 4.85
N PHE A 377 26.51 -41.60 5.83
CA PHE A 377 25.85 -42.91 5.85
C PHE A 377 24.48 -42.85 5.17
N ASN A 378 23.92 -41.65 4.95
CA ASN A 378 22.69 -41.43 4.19
C ASN A 378 22.92 -41.67 2.69
N THR A 379 22.82 -42.94 2.27
CA THR A 379 22.99 -43.41 0.89
C THR A 379 21.81 -44.27 0.46
N VAL A 380 21.64 -44.51 -0.85
CA VAL A 380 20.59 -45.41 -1.37
C VAL A 380 20.72 -46.82 -0.78
N GLU A 381 21.95 -47.33 -0.67
CA GLU A 381 22.24 -48.67 -0.15
C GLU A 381 21.82 -48.83 1.32
N ASN A 382 22.07 -47.80 2.14
CA ASN A 382 21.76 -47.84 3.57
C ASN A 382 20.33 -47.41 3.90
N LYS A 383 19.48 -47.06 2.92
CA LYS A 383 18.15 -46.47 3.13
C LYS A 383 17.27 -47.24 4.13
N ASN A 384 17.37 -48.57 4.16
CA ASN A 384 16.61 -49.45 5.04
C ASN A 384 17.47 -50.07 6.16
N TYR A 385 18.62 -49.48 6.48
CA TYR A 385 19.55 -50.00 7.47
C TYR A 385 18.95 -49.93 8.88
N ILE A 386 18.98 -51.08 9.56
CA ILE A 386 18.67 -51.24 10.98
C ILE A 386 19.78 -52.10 11.56
N GLY A 387 20.55 -51.56 12.51
CA GLY A 387 21.71 -52.27 13.04
C GLY A 387 22.50 -51.47 14.06
N ILE A 388 23.79 -51.77 14.16
CA ILE A 388 24.70 -51.05 15.06
C ILE A 388 24.90 -49.60 14.60
N LEU A 389 25.28 -48.72 15.53
CA LEU A 389 25.58 -47.33 15.24
C LEU A 389 26.68 -47.20 14.16
N PRO A 390 26.51 -46.34 13.13
CA PRO A 390 27.52 -46.12 12.09
C PRO A 390 28.87 -45.67 12.66
N ASP A 391 29.95 -45.92 11.92
CA ASP A 391 31.28 -45.47 12.31
C ASP A 391 31.37 -43.93 12.42
N LYS A 392 32.23 -43.45 13.34
CA LYS A 392 32.45 -42.01 13.61
C LYS A 392 32.79 -41.22 12.34
N GLU A 393 33.46 -41.82 11.37
CA GLU A 393 33.79 -41.19 10.09
C GLU A 393 32.54 -40.71 9.33
N TYR A 394 31.43 -41.42 9.43
CA TYR A 394 30.19 -41.06 8.74
C TYR A 394 29.50 -39.80 9.28
N TYR A 395 29.92 -39.33 10.45
CA TYR A 395 29.43 -38.08 11.06
C TYR A 395 30.26 -36.85 10.66
N GLY A 396 31.26 -37.02 9.79
CA GLY A 396 32.19 -35.94 9.44
C GLY A 396 33.17 -35.61 10.56
N TYR A 397 33.42 -36.58 11.45
CA TYR A 397 34.25 -36.44 12.65
C TYR A 397 35.60 -35.78 12.36
N LYS A 398 36.27 -36.12 11.25
CA LYS A 398 37.55 -35.49 10.83
C LYS A 398 37.50 -33.96 10.76
N THR A 399 36.38 -33.41 10.28
CA THR A 399 36.18 -31.97 10.04
C THR A 399 35.59 -31.21 11.24
N MET A 400 35.22 -31.92 12.32
CA MET A 400 34.65 -31.30 13.52
C MET A 400 35.70 -30.48 14.28
N LYS A 401 35.28 -29.33 14.82
CA LYS A 401 36.09 -28.53 15.76
C LYS A 401 36.34 -29.32 17.06
N THR A 402 37.48 -29.08 17.71
CA THR A 402 37.92 -29.79 18.93
C THR A 402 36.87 -29.81 20.04
N GLU A 403 36.21 -28.68 20.30
CA GLU A 403 35.13 -28.58 21.31
C GLU A 403 33.94 -29.49 21.00
N ASN A 404 33.51 -29.57 19.72
CA ASN A 404 32.40 -30.44 19.32
C ASN A 404 32.80 -31.91 19.28
N LYS A 405 34.08 -32.23 19.05
CA LYS A 405 34.58 -33.62 19.06
C LYS A 405 34.42 -34.27 20.44
N GLN A 406 34.72 -33.55 21.51
CA GLN A 406 34.58 -34.05 22.88
C GLN A 406 33.12 -34.38 23.22
N GLU A 407 32.20 -33.48 22.84
CA GLU A 407 30.76 -33.70 23.03
C GLU A 407 30.24 -34.86 22.17
N PHE A 408 30.69 -34.96 20.92
CA PHE A 408 30.38 -36.07 20.03
C PHE A 408 30.86 -37.42 20.55
N GLU A 409 32.12 -37.50 21.00
CA GLU A 409 32.70 -38.75 21.51
C GLU A 409 31.97 -39.26 22.74
N LYS A 410 31.61 -38.34 23.64
CA LYS A 410 30.79 -38.68 24.80
C LYS A 410 29.44 -39.25 24.37
N TRP A 411 28.71 -38.54 23.50
CA TRP A 411 27.43 -39.01 22.97
C TRP A 411 27.54 -40.36 22.25
N TYR A 412 28.58 -40.54 21.43
CA TYR A 412 28.80 -41.76 20.65
C TYR A 412 29.08 -42.96 21.55
N ASN A 413 29.98 -42.79 22.53
CA ASN A 413 30.31 -43.85 23.48
C ASN A 413 29.12 -44.20 24.38
N ASP A 414 28.35 -43.20 24.82
CA ASP A 414 27.11 -43.42 25.58
C ASP A 414 26.13 -44.27 24.77
N LYS A 415 25.94 -43.98 23.47
CA LYS A 415 25.06 -44.76 22.58
C LYS A 415 25.54 -46.20 22.35
N ILE A 416 26.84 -46.41 22.21
CA ILE A 416 27.42 -47.75 22.11
C ILE A 416 27.20 -48.52 23.41
N ASN A 417 27.44 -47.91 24.57
CA ASN A 417 27.23 -48.52 25.89
C ASN A 417 25.76 -48.87 26.16
N GLU A 418 24.83 -48.09 25.59
CA GLU A 418 23.38 -48.35 25.64
C GLU A 418 22.93 -49.51 24.71
N ASN A 419 23.84 -50.12 23.94
CA ASN A 419 23.52 -51.08 22.88
C ASN A 419 22.45 -50.54 21.91
N TYR A 420 22.58 -49.25 21.56
CA TYR A 420 21.60 -48.55 20.74
C TYR A 420 21.47 -49.18 19.35
N ILE A 421 20.23 -49.52 18.96
CA ILE A 421 19.90 -50.00 17.61
C ILE A 421 19.59 -48.78 16.75
N PHE A 422 20.47 -48.51 15.78
CA PHE A 422 20.34 -47.41 14.85
C PHE A 422 19.41 -47.80 13.69
N ASN A 423 18.34 -47.04 13.51
CA ASN A 423 17.42 -47.13 12.37
C ASN A 423 17.56 -45.86 11.54
N LEU A 424 18.16 -45.96 10.33
CA LEU A 424 18.48 -44.78 9.53
C LEU A 424 17.23 -43.95 9.21
N LYS A 425 16.09 -44.60 8.92
CA LYS A 425 14.86 -43.91 8.51
C LYS A 425 14.26 -43.09 9.65
N GLU A 426 14.19 -43.69 10.85
CA GLU A 426 13.67 -43.01 12.05
C GLU A 426 14.60 -41.87 12.49
N GLU A 427 15.91 -42.08 12.42
CA GLU A 427 16.92 -41.08 12.78
C GLU A 427 16.92 -39.89 11.81
N LEU A 428 16.82 -40.16 10.50
CA LEU A 428 16.74 -39.13 9.47
C LEU A 428 15.48 -38.26 9.67
N GLU A 429 14.33 -38.90 9.93
CA GLU A 429 13.09 -38.19 10.19
C GLU A 429 13.17 -37.37 11.50
N ALA A 430 13.68 -37.97 12.57
CA ALA A 430 13.80 -37.31 13.87
C ALA A 430 14.76 -36.11 13.79
N TYR A 431 15.89 -36.26 13.10
CA TYR A 431 16.87 -35.21 12.89
C TYR A 431 16.28 -34.03 12.13
N CYS A 432 15.71 -34.28 10.94
CA CYS A 432 15.13 -33.22 10.11
C CYS A 432 13.92 -32.55 10.81
N THR A 433 13.08 -33.33 11.52
CA THR A 433 11.96 -32.79 12.31
C THR A 433 12.45 -31.83 13.39
N SER A 434 13.56 -32.17 14.05
CA SER A 434 14.17 -31.35 15.09
C SER A 434 14.69 -30.02 14.51
N ASP A 435 15.40 -30.06 13.39
CA ASP A 435 15.96 -28.87 12.73
C ASP A 435 14.84 -27.91 12.29
N VAL A 436 13.81 -28.41 11.62
CA VAL A 436 12.63 -27.60 11.22
C VAL A 436 11.91 -27.01 12.44
N ASN A 437 11.81 -27.75 13.56
CA ASN A 437 11.17 -27.22 14.77
C ASN A 437 12.00 -26.13 15.45
N ILE A 438 13.33 -26.28 15.50
CA ILE A 438 14.25 -25.24 16.01
C ILE A 438 14.15 -23.99 15.13
N GLU A 439 14.16 -24.15 13.81
CA GLU A 439 14.01 -23.03 12.88
C GLU A 439 12.68 -22.31 13.09
N ARG A 440 11.57 -23.06 13.11
CA ARG A 440 10.23 -22.51 13.32
C ARG A 440 10.18 -21.71 14.62
N ARG A 441 10.58 -22.33 15.74
CA ARG A 441 10.53 -21.68 17.06
C ARG A 441 11.40 -20.43 17.11
N GLY A 442 12.62 -20.48 16.55
CA GLY A 442 13.51 -19.31 16.50
C GLY A 442 12.96 -18.19 15.62
N CYS A 443 12.44 -18.50 14.43
CA CYS A 443 11.83 -17.51 13.55
C CYS A 443 10.57 -16.88 14.16
N LEU A 444 9.73 -17.67 14.84
CA LEU A 444 8.53 -17.17 15.52
C LEU A 444 8.87 -16.30 16.72
N GLU A 445 9.89 -16.65 17.50
CA GLU A 445 10.36 -15.83 18.62
C GLU A 445 10.99 -14.52 18.12
N LEU A 446 11.84 -14.57 17.08
CA LEU A 446 12.35 -13.36 16.42
C LEU A 446 11.19 -12.47 15.95
N ARG A 447 10.19 -13.06 15.28
CA ARG A 447 9.02 -12.31 14.81
C ARG A 447 8.28 -11.64 15.97
N LYS A 448 8.06 -12.37 17.06
CA LYS A 448 7.38 -11.85 18.25
C LYS A 448 8.15 -10.66 18.84
N GLN A 449 9.44 -10.84 19.13
CA GLN A 449 10.30 -9.76 19.65
C GLN A 449 10.37 -8.57 18.70
N PHE A 450 10.49 -8.81 17.39
CA PHE A 450 10.51 -7.75 16.39
C PHE A 450 9.20 -6.96 16.38
N LEU A 451 8.04 -7.63 16.50
CA LEU A 451 6.75 -6.96 16.57
C LEU A 451 6.58 -6.15 17.86
N GLU A 452 7.09 -6.65 18.98
CA GLU A 452 7.11 -5.96 20.29
C GLU A 452 8.02 -4.71 20.25
N ILE A 453 9.28 -4.88 19.83
CA ILE A 453 10.30 -3.83 19.79
C ILE A 453 9.97 -2.78 18.75
N ALA A 454 9.70 -3.19 17.51
CA ALA A 454 9.48 -2.26 16.42
C ALA A 454 8.12 -1.53 16.55
N LYS A 455 7.30 -1.88 17.55
CA LYS A 455 5.98 -1.29 17.86
C LYS A 455 5.22 -0.98 16.57
N ILE A 456 5.22 -1.91 15.59
CA ILE A 456 4.91 -1.64 14.17
C ILE A 456 3.47 -1.10 14.03
N LYS A 457 3.32 0.19 14.25
CA LYS A 457 2.13 0.98 14.04
C LYS A 457 2.33 1.62 12.66
N ARG A 458 1.49 1.20 11.72
CA ARG A 458 1.53 1.60 10.31
C ARG A 458 1.64 3.12 10.16
N LYS A 459 2.26 3.56 9.06
CA LYS A 459 2.21 4.91 8.45
C LYS A 459 0.98 5.67 8.96
N LYS A 460 1.17 6.51 9.97
CA LYS A 460 0.11 7.32 10.55
C LYS A 460 -0.26 8.34 9.49
N ASN A 461 -1.55 8.48 9.16
CA ASN A 461 -1.97 9.61 8.33
C ASN A 461 -1.64 10.89 9.11
N TYR A 462 -0.80 11.73 8.54
CA TYR A 462 -0.47 13.04 9.07
C TYR A 462 -0.61 14.05 7.93
N SER A 463 -1.05 15.26 8.27
CA SER A 463 -1.04 16.38 7.34
C SER A 463 0.40 16.89 7.22
N LYS A 464 0.90 17.08 5.99
CA LYS A 464 2.22 17.70 5.77
C LYS A 464 2.24 19.10 6.39
N GLN A 465 1.13 19.83 6.29
CA GLN A 465 0.93 21.15 6.86
C GLN A 465 1.00 21.12 8.38
N SER A 466 0.33 20.16 9.03
CA SER A 466 0.39 19.94 10.48
C SER A 466 1.81 19.66 10.97
N ILE A 467 2.56 18.79 10.29
CA ILE A 467 3.97 18.52 10.64
C ILE A 467 4.85 19.76 10.48
N THR A 468 4.63 20.52 9.40
CA THR A 468 5.40 21.75 9.14
C THR A 468 5.15 22.77 10.24
N TRP A 469 3.90 22.91 10.68
CA TRP A 469 3.53 23.76 11.82
C TRP A 469 4.19 23.31 13.12
N LEU A 470 4.14 22.02 13.46
CA LEU A 470 4.76 21.51 14.69
C LEU A 470 6.29 21.67 14.69
N LYS A 471 6.94 21.51 13.53
CA LYS A 471 8.39 21.72 13.41
C LYS A 471 8.79 23.18 13.56
N HIS A 472 7.93 24.14 13.23
CA HIS A 472 8.23 25.57 13.37
C HIS A 472 8.57 25.98 14.81
N PHE A 473 8.04 25.26 15.81
CA PHE A 473 8.38 25.50 17.21
C PHE A 473 9.84 25.16 17.57
N ASN A 474 10.59 24.49 16.67
CA ASN A 474 11.98 24.06 16.89
C ASN A 474 12.20 23.31 18.22
N ASN A 475 11.17 22.65 18.73
CA ASN A 475 11.20 21.91 19.99
C ASN A 475 11.21 20.41 19.70
N ILE A 476 12.38 19.79 19.89
CA ILE A 476 12.60 18.36 19.66
C ILE A 476 11.77 17.47 20.61
N ASN A 477 11.29 18.01 21.72
CA ASN A 477 10.51 17.27 22.73
C ASN A 477 9.01 17.21 22.42
N ILE A 478 8.54 17.83 21.33
CA ILE A 478 7.16 17.69 20.88
C ILE A 478 6.99 16.33 20.22
N TYR A 479 6.29 15.43 20.91
CA TYR A 479 5.89 14.14 20.36
C TYR A 479 4.79 14.32 19.31
N HIS A 480 5.07 13.94 18.07
CA HIS A 480 4.12 14.02 16.96
C HIS A 480 4.20 12.77 16.06
N ALA A 481 3.51 12.78 14.91
CA ALA A 481 3.36 11.58 14.09
C ALA A 481 4.66 11.00 13.50
N LEU A 482 5.79 11.74 13.52
CA LEU A 482 7.06 11.34 12.90
C LEU A 482 8.19 10.99 13.90
N ASN A 483 8.03 11.26 15.20
CA ASN A 483 9.07 11.08 16.22
C ASN A 483 8.50 10.45 17.51
N ASP A 484 7.94 9.24 17.39
CA ASP A 484 7.39 8.43 18.50
C ASP A 484 5.98 8.75 19.05
N GLY A 485 5.24 9.63 18.37
CA GLY A 485 3.80 9.43 18.16
C GLY A 485 2.84 10.29 18.98
N LYS A 486 1.82 10.77 18.26
CA LYS A 486 0.55 11.32 18.78
C LYS A 486 0.07 10.58 20.03
N LYS A 487 0.14 11.24 21.20
CA LYS A 487 -0.36 10.74 22.49
C LYS A 487 -1.89 10.73 22.49
N ILE A 488 -2.48 9.88 23.31
CA ILE A 488 -3.93 9.88 23.56
C ILE A 488 -4.14 10.70 24.83
N ILE A 489 -4.89 11.79 24.73
CA ILE A 489 -5.20 12.71 25.82
C ILE A 489 -6.70 12.94 25.80
N ALA A 490 -7.36 12.89 26.97
CA ALA A 490 -8.82 13.00 27.07
C ALA A 490 -9.56 12.09 26.05
N GLY A 491 -9.17 10.81 25.99
CA GLY A 491 -9.83 9.78 25.17
C GLY A 491 -9.55 9.80 23.65
N SER A 492 -8.77 10.74 23.13
CA SER A 492 -8.47 10.83 21.69
C SER A 492 -7.03 11.24 21.38
N LYS A 493 -6.57 10.95 20.16
CA LYS A 493 -5.20 11.30 19.71
C LYS A 493 -5.08 12.82 19.50
N VAL A 494 -3.91 13.38 19.77
CA VAL A 494 -3.57 14.79 19.53
C VAL A 494 -2.47 14.93 18.47
N ASP A 495 -2.33 16.07 17.80
CA ASP A 495 -1.33 16.24 16.74
C ASP A 495 0.11 16.34 17.25
N GLY A 496 0.31 17.09 18.34
CA GLY A 496 1.57 17.20 19.07
C GLY A 496 1.36 17.22 20.58
N TYR A 497 2.34 16.75 21.34
CA TYR A 497 2.33 16.83 22.80
C TYR A 497 3.73 17.03 23.35
N ASP A 498 3.88 17.99 24.26
CA ASP A 498 5.09 18.19 25.05
C ASP A 498 4.81 17.83 26.51
N GLU A 499 5.48 16.80 27.00
CA GLU A 499 5.30 16.25 28.34
C GLU A 499 5.80 17.20 29.42
N LYS A 500 6.90 17.92 29.18
CA LYS A 500 7.51 18.82 30.17
C LYS A 500 6.61 20.00 30.49
N SER A 501 5.99 20.59 29.47
CA SER A 501 5.09 21.73 29.60
C SER A 501 3.61 21.34 29.76
N LYS A 502 3.29 20.04 29.72
CA LYS A 502 1.93 19.51 29.61
C LYS A 502 1.11 20.21 28.51
N THR A 503 1.75 20.53 27.39
CA THR A 503 1.14 21.27 26.27
C THR A 503 0.72 20.34 25.15
N VAL A 504 -0.54 20.47 24.74
CA VAL A 504 -1.14 19.79 23.61
C VAL A 504 -1.21 20.75 22.43
N TYR A 505 -0.78 20.28 21.26
CA TYR A 505 -0.85 21.00 20.00
C TYR A 505 -1.89 20.33 19.10
N GLN A 506 -2.88 21.09 18.62
CA GLN A 506 -3.96 20.63 17.74
C GLN A 506 -3.97 21.44 16.44
N TYR A 507 -3.91 20.74 15.30
CA TYR A 507 -3.94 21.34 13.98
C TYR A 507 -5.28 21.02 13.29
N HIS A 508 -6.06 22.05 13.04
CA HIS A 508 -7.42 21.92 12.50
C HIS A 508 -7.43 22.13 10.99
N GLY A 509 -7.32 21.03 10.24
CA GLY A 509 -7.61 21.02 8.80
C GLY A 509 -9.04 21.51 8.53
N CYS A 510 -9.20 22.57 7.73
CA CYS A 510 -10.45 23.32 7.64
C CYS A 510 -11.61 22.46 7.11
N PHE A 511 -11.33 21.56 6.16
CA PHE A 511 -12.30 20.62 5.60
C PHE A 511 -12.74 19.54 6.62
N TRP A 512 -11.85 19.10 7.50
CA TRP A 512 -12.11 17.99 8.43
C TRP A 512 -12.72 18.44 9.75
N HIS A 513 -12.52 19.71 10.12
CA HIS A 513 -12.88 20.26 11.42
C HIS A 513 -13.93 21.38 11.34
N GLY A 514 -14.50 21.65 10.16
CA GLY A 514 -15.62 22.60 10.03
C GLY A 514 -15.22 24.07 10.23
N CYS A 515 -14.20 24.57 9.53
CA CYS A 515 -13.77 25.96 9.75
C CYS A 515 -14.83 26.98 9.32
N THR A 516 -15.41 27.72 10.28
CA THR A 516 -16.45 28.74 10.05
C THR A 516 -16.00 29.91 9.16
N LYS A 517 -14.69 30.18 9.05
CA LYS A 517 -14.15 31.17 8.10
C LYS A 517 -14.20 30.70 6.65
N CYS A 518 -14.02 29.39 6.43
CA CYS A 518 -13.97 28.78 5.10
C CYS A 518 -15.34 28.29 4.62
N TYR A 519 -16.22 27.91 5.55
CA TYR A 519 -17.56 27.38 5.30
C TYR A 519 -18.56 28.20 6.12
N LYS A 520 -19.13 29.22 5.48
CA LYS A 520 -19.96 30.23 6.16
C LYS A 520 -21.42 29.82 6.33
N ASP A 521 -21.90 28.91 5.50
CA ASP A 521 -23.30 28.49 5.47
C ASP A 521 -23.64 27.42 6.52
N GLY A 522 -22.63 26.80 7.16
CA GLY A 522 -22.76 25.83 8.27
C GLY A 522 -23.40 24.49 7.91
N GLU A 523 -24.34 24.51 6.97
CA GLU A 523 -25.12 23.41 6.41
C GLU A 523 -24.36 22.65 5.32
N THR A 524 -23.24 23.19 4.80
CA THR A 524 -22.37 22.46 3.87
C THR A 524 -22.06 21.07 4.44
N ILE A 525 -22.29 20.02 3.66
CA ILE A 525 -22.01 18.65 4.07
C ILE A 525 -20.61 18.27 3.63
N ASN A 526 -19.79 17.78 4.56
CA ASN A 526 -18.53 17.15 4.21
C ASN A 526 -18.80 15.81 3.51
N ASN A 527 -18.41 15.73 2.25
CA ASN A 527 -18.72 14.60 1.37
C ASN A 527 -18.00 13.29 1.73
N ILE A 528 -17.06 13.30 2.68
CA ILE A 528 -16.33 12.11 3.11
C ILE A 528 -16.92 11.53 4.41
N ASN A 529 -17.14 12.35 5.43
CA ASN A 529 -17.68 11.87 6.71
C ASN A 529 -19.22 11.94 6.78
N HIS A 530 -19.85 12.68 5.85
CA HIS A 530 -21.30 12.89 5.74
C HIS A 530 -21.92 13.68 6.90
N GLU A 531 -21.15 14.56 7.53
CA GLU A 531 -21.58 15.47 8.59
C GLU A 531 -21.60 16.92 8.08
N THR A 532 -22.42 17.78 8.68
CA THR A 532 -22.39 19.22 8.35
C THR A 532 -21.09 19.84 8.87
N MET A 533 -20.64 20.92 8.24
CA MET A 533 -19.46 21.64 8.70
C MET A 533 -19.66 22.21 10.11
N ASP A 534 -20.88 22.61 10.48
CA ASP A 534 -21.21 23.02 11.85
C ASP A 534 -21.09 21.88 12.87
N ASP A 535 -21.57 20.67 12.55
CA ASP A 535 -21.41 19.51 13.44
C ASP A 535 -19.92 19.18 13.65
N LEU A 536 -19.09 19.32 12.60
CA LEU A 536 -17.63 19.11 12.70
C LEU A 536 -16.94 20.21 13.50
N TYR A 537 -17.40 21.44 13.36
CA TYR A 537 -16.91 22.56 14.16
C TYR A 537 -17.22 22.33 15.65
N GLN A 538 -18.47 21.98 15.98
CA GLN A 538 -18.87 21.74 17.35
C GLN A 538 -18.05 20.61 17.99
N LYS A 539 -17.83 19.51 17.27
CA LYS A 539 -16.94 18.41 17.74
C LYS A 539 -15.52 18.88 18.02
N THR A 540 -15.03 19.81 17.21
CA THR A 540 -13.69 20.38 17.36
C THR A 540 -13.62 21.21 18.64
N ILE A 541 -14.64 22.02 18.90
CA ILE A 541 -14.78 22.80 20.14
C ILE A 541 -14.91 21.88 21.37
N ASP A 542 -15.81 20.89 21.34
CA ASP A 542 -16.03 19.94 22.43
C ASP A 542 -14.73 19.18 22.76
N ARG A 543 -13.97 18.84 21.72
CA ARG A 543 -12.66 18.21 21.86
C ARG A 543 -11.66 19.13 22.54
N SER A 544 -11.57 20.38 22.13
CA SER A 544 -10.66 21.38 22.71
C SER A 544 -11.02 21.66 24.18
N THR A 545 -12.31 21.79 24.50
CA THR A 545 -12.81 21.90 25.87
C THR A 545 -12.44 20.68 26.71
N SER A 546 -12.59 19.47 26.18
CA SER A 546 -12.24 18.23 26.90
C SER A 546 -10.75 18.15 27.24
N ILE A 547 -9.87 18.65 26.36
CA ILE A 547 -8.41 18.68 26.62
C ILE A 547 -8.10 19.69 27.73
N LYS A 548 -8.69 20.90 27.66
CA LYS A 548 -8.50 21.96 28.68
C LYS A 548 -9.02 21.50 30.04
N ASN A 549 -10.20 20.89 30.10
CA ASN A 549 -10.79 20.36 31.33
C ASN A 549 -9.97 19.22 31.96
N ALA A 550 -9.20 18.49 31.15
CA ALA A 550 -8.26 17.49 31.64
C ALA A 550 -6.95 18.09 32.19
N GLY A 551 -6.83 19.42 32.28
CA GLY A 551 -5.71 20.13 32.88
C GLY A 551 -4.51 20.34 31.97
N TYR A 552 -4.70 20.27 30.65
CA TYR A 552 -3.63 20.48 29.66
C TYR A 552 -3.66 21.88 29.06
N ASN A 553 -2.47 22.44 28.81
CA ASN A 553 -2.33 23.64 27.98
C ASN A 553 -2.66 23.27 26.53
N LEU A 554 -3.48 24.06 25.83
CA LEU A 554 -3.90 23.76 24.46
C LEU A 554 -3.48 24.88 23.51
N VAL A 555 -2.67 24.54 22.51
CA VAL A 555 -2.27 25.42 21.40
C VAL A 555 -2.94 24.92 20.12
N GLU A 556 -3.70 25.78 19.45
CA GLU A 556 -4.52 25.42 18.30
C GLU A 556 -4.13 26.23 17.07
N GLN A 557 -4.18 25.59 15.89
CA GLN A 557 -3.91 26.26 14.63
C GLN A 557 -4.85 25.77 13.54
N TRP A 558 -5.61 26.69 12.95
CA TRP A 558 -6.43 26.42 11.77
C TRP A 558 -5.58 26.42 10.49
N GLU A 559 -5.92 25.52 9.57
CA GLU A 559 -5.19 25.34 8.32
C GLU A 559 -5.18 26.61 7.46
N CYS A 560 -6.31 27.27 7.29
CA CYS A 560 -6.41 28.49 6.48
C CYS A 560 -5.53 29.62 6.99
N ASP A 561 -5.42 29.76 8.31
CA ASP A 561 -4.60 30.78 8.95
C ASP A 561 -3.10 30.42 8.82
N TRP A 562 -2.76 29.15 8.99
CA TRP A 562 -1.38 28.66 8.86
C TRP A 562 -0.84 28.85 7.44
N LEU A 563 -1.61 28.46 6.44
CA LEU A 563 -1.23 28.54 5.02
C LEU A 563 -1.04 29.98 4.55
N LYS A 564 -1.74 30.95 5.16
CA LYS A 564 -1.59 32.38 4.85
C LYS A 564 -0.39 33.03 5.53
N SER A 565 0.15 32.40 6.59
CA SER A 565 1.22 32.98 7.41
C SER A 565 2.53 33.18 6.63
N ASN A 566 3.25 34.25 6.96
CA ASN A 566 4.58 34.51 6.38
C ASN A 566 5.61 33.46 6.79
N ILE A 567 5.42 32.84 7.95
CA ILE A 567 6.27 31.75 8.46
C ILE A 567 6.16 30.54 7.51
N TYR A 568 4.94 30.09 7.23
CA TYR A 568 4.72 28.97 6.31
C TYR A 568 5.30 29.23 4.92
N LYS A 569 5.15 30.45 4.40
CA LYS A 569 5.69 30.86 3.09
C LYS A 569 7.23 30.84 3.03
N LYS A 570 7.91 31.08 4.15
CA LYS A 570 9.38 31.13 4.26
C LYS A 570 10.01 29.77 4.58
N MET A 571 9.25 28.78 5.02
CA MET A 571 9.79 27.45 5.31
C MET A 571 10.15 26.70 4.02
N GLU A 572 11.32 26.06 3.98
CA GLU A 572 11.67 25.13 2.91
C GLU A 572 10.62 24.01 2.83
N LYS A 573 10.03 23.83 1.65
CA LYS A 573 9.07 22.75 1.38
C LYS A 573 9.84 21.44 1.23
N TYR A 574 10.23 20.84 2.35
CA TYR A 574 10.95 19.57 2.36
C TYR A 574 10.09 18.45 1.77
N ASP A 575 10.71 17.63 0.91
CA ASP A 575 10.17 16.31 0.62
C ASP A 575 10.34 15.47 1.89
N ILE A 576 9.25 15.25 2.61
CA ILE A 576 9.25 14.46 3.83
C ILE A 576 9.72 13.07 3.44
N SER A 577 10.96 12.71 3.81
CA SER A 577 11.43 11.34 3.66
C SER A 577 10.57 10.48 4.56
N GLU A 578 9.88 9.51 3.95
CA GLU A 578 9.04 8.60 4.70
C GLU A 578 9.94 7.71 5.59
N PRO A 579 9.47 7.32 6.80
CA PRO A 579 10.17 6.31 7.58
C PRO A 579 10.39 5.07 6.73
N ILE A 580 11.60 4.52 6.77
CA ILE A 580 11.97 3.30 6.04
C ILE A 580 10.93 2.22 6.35
N ASN A 581 10.31 1.65 5.32
CA ASN A 581 9.48 0.48 5.49
C ASN A 581 10.41 -0.69 5.87
N PRO A 582 10.31 -1.25 7.09
CA PRO A 582 11.20 -2.33 7.50
C PRO A 582 11.11 -3.54 6.56
N ARG A 583 9.95 -3.73 5.90
CA ARG A 583 9.77 -4.78 4.88
C ARG A 583 10.64 -4.61 3.64
N ASP A 584 11.03 -3.38 3.33
CA ASP A 584 11.90 -3.08 2.20
C ASP A 584 13.38 -3.14 2.60
N ALA A 585 13.69 -3.00 3.89
CA ALA A 585 15.01 -3.30 4.45
C ALA A 585 15.35 -4.81 4.43
N PHE A 586 14.34 -5.68 4.26
CA PHE A 586 14.49 -7.13 4.18
C PHE A 586 14.81 -7.66 2.77
N ILE A 587 14.98 -6.78 1.78
CA ILE A 587 15.26 -7.12 0.37
C ILE A 587 16.67 -6.66 -0.06
N GLY A 588 17.34 -5.87 0.77
CA GLY A 588 18.71 -5.40 0.51
C GLY A 588 19.73 -6.17 1.33
N GLY A 589 20.66 -6.87 0.67
CA GLY A 589 21.99 -7.04 1.25
C GLY A 589 22.63 -5.66 1.52
N ARG A 590 23.79 -5.62 2.20
CA ARG A 590 24.59 -4.38 2.35
C ARG A 590 25.00 -3.86 0.96
N THR A 591 24.13 -3.11 0.29
CA THR A 591 24.49 -2.37 -0.91
C THR A 591 25.19 -1.11 -0.44
N ASN A 592 26.48 -1.00 -0.78
CA ASN A 592 27.20 0.27 -0.79
C ASN A 592 26.28 1.37 -1.33
N ALA A 593 26.19 2.48 -0.60
CA ALA A 593 25.42 3.66 -1.00
C ALA A 593 26.13 4.41 -2.14
N THR A 594 26.41 3.75 -3.26
CA THR A 594 27.00 4.37 -4.44
C THR A 594 26.00 4.34 -5.58
N LYS A 595 25.45 5.52 -5.88
CA LYS A 595 24.70 5.79 -7.10
C LYS A 595 25.67 6.35 -8.13
N LEU A 596 25.95 5.59 -9.19
CA LEU A 596 26.65 6.11 -10.37
C LEU A 596 25.79 7.19 -11.01
N ARG A 597 26.28 8.44 -10.94
CA ARG A 597 25.66 9.60 -11.57
C ARG A 597 26.37 9.85 -12.90
N VAL A 598 25.69 9.60 -14.02
CA VAL A 598 26.15 10.11 -15.31
C VAL A 598 25.97 11.64 -15.28
N LYS A 599 27.08 12.38 -15.16
CA LYS A 599 27.12 13.80 -15.49
C LYS A 599 27.28 13.89 -17.00
N ASN A 600 26.20 14.20 -17.71
CA ASN A 600 26.35 14.78 -19.05
C ASN A 600 27.05 16.13 -18.88
N LYS A 601 28.36 16.17 -19.13
CA LYS A 601 29.02 17.42 -19.50
C LYS A 601 28.50 17.79 -20.88
N LYS A 602 27.57 18.75 -20.94
CA LYS A 602 27.53 19.64 -22.10
C LYS A 602 28.79 20.50 -22.00
N ASN A 603 29.68 20.38 -23.00
CA ASN A 603 30.29 21.49 -23.74
C ASN A 603 31.55 21.03 -24.49
N ALA A 604 31.37 20.87 -25.80
CA ALA A 604 32.28 21.22 -26.89
C ALA A 604 31.31 21.35 -28.08
N ILE A 605 30.97 22.52 -28.66
CA ILE A 605 31.84 23.50 -29.33
C ILE A 605 32.99 22.73 -29.99
N TYR A 606 32.86 22.29 -31.24
CA TYR A 606 32.49 23.01 -32.46
C TYR A 606 31.54 22.20 -33.34
#